data_AF-A0A0F9MEY6-F1
#
_entry.id   AF-A0A0F9MEY6-F1
#
_cell.length_a   1.000
_cell.length_b   1.000
_cell.length_c   1.000
_cell.angle_alpha   90.00
_cell.angle_beta   90.00
_cell.angle_gamma   90.00
#
_symmetry.space_group_name_H-M   'P 1'
#
loop_
_entity.id
_entity.type
_entity.pdbx_description
1 polymer ?
#
loop_
_entity_poly.entity_id
_entity_poly.type
_entity_poly.pdbx_seq_one_letter_code
_entity_poly.pdbx_strand_id
1 'polypeptide(L)'
;MAKSKYRYNPDSLSYDRIKPSFKKRLLIFLSWLSFVLTIALLLNVFYSSVFDTPREKMLIRENNQLNLQYNILNQKVNSLETVLEDIERRDDNIYRTIFNADPIPSSVRDAGFGGVNRYEYLEGYN
;
A
#
# COMPACT_ATOMS: atom_id res chain seq x y z
N MET A 1 9.52 -21.59 -46.84
CA MET A 1 8.77 -21.05 -47.99
C MET A 1 7.35 -21.64 -47.98
N ALA A 2 6.31 -20.80 -47.98
CA ALA A 2 4.94 -21.29 -47.91
C ALA A 2 4.58 -22.07 -49.19
N LYS A 3 4.32 -23.38 -49.07
CA LYS A 3 3.92 -24.24 -50.20
C LYS A 3 2.63 -23.70 -50.80
N SER A 4 2.69 -23.16 -52.01
CA SER A 4 1.49 -22.74 -52.74
C SER A 4 0.62 -23.97 -53.01
N LYS A 5 -0.60 -23.98 -52.46
CA LYS A 5 -1.59 -25.02 -52.75
C LYS A 5 -2.20 -24.73 -54.12
N TYR A 6 -2.16 -25.70 -55.01
CA TYR A 6 -2.76 -25.65 -56.33
C TYR A 6 -4.00 -26.55 -56.35
N ARG A 7 -5.07 -26.13 -57.02
CA ARG A 7 -6.26 -26.96 -57.26
C ARG A 7 -6.33 -27.26 -58.74
N TYR A 8 -6.48 -28.53 -59.11
CA TYR A 8 -6.68 -28.93 -60.49
C TYR A 8 -8.09 -28.51 -60.94
N ASN A 9 -8.17 -27.84 -62.10
CA ASN A 9 -9.44 -27.51 -62.73
C ASN A 9 -9.70 -28.51 -63.88
N PRO A 10 -10.70 -29.40 -63.75
CA PRO A 10 -10.97 -30.42 -64.76
C PRO A 10 -11.43 -29.85 -66.11
N ASP A 11 -11.98 -28.64 -66.13
CA ASP A 11 -12.52 -28.03 -67.36
C ASP A 11 -11.43 -27.36 -68.22
N SER A 12 -10.35 -26.85 -67.60
CA SER A 12 -9.24 -26.18 -68.30
C SER A 12 -7.95 -27.00 -68.32
N LEU A 13 -7.97 -28.21 -67.73
CA LEU A 13 -6.81 -29.11 -67.55
C LEU A 13 -5.59 -28.42 -66.88
N SER A 14 -5.81 -27.32 -66.16
CA SER A 14 -4.76 -26.47 -65.58
C SER A 14 -4.79 -26.48 -64.05
N TYR A 15 -3.63 -26.24 -63.45
CA TYR A 15 -3.48 -26.10 -61.99
C TYR A 15 -3.57 -24.64 -61.58
N ASP A 16 -4.66 -24.26 -60.91
CA ASP A 16 -4.86 -22.90 -60.43
C ASP A 16 -4.30 -22.72 -59.02
N ARG A 17 -3.54 -21.63 -58.82
CA ARG A 17 -2.99 -21.28 -57.51
C ARG A 17 -4.11 -20.80 -56.58
N ILE A 18 -4.30 -21.47 -55.45
CA ILE A 18 -5.24 -21.06 -54.41
C ILE A 18 -4.70 -19.79 -53.75
N LYS A 19 -5.25 -18.63 -54.15
CA LYS A 19 -4.97 -17.36 -53.47
C LYS A 19 -5.66 -17.39 -52.11
N PRO A 20 -4.95 -17.14 -50.99
CA PRO A 20 -5.60 -17.06 -49.69
C PRO A 20 -6.58 -15.88 -49.69
N SER A 21 -7.83 -16.15 -49.31
CA SER A 21 -8.88 -15.14 -49.17
C SER A 21 -8.46 -14.05 -48.18
N PHE A 22 -8.84 -12.80 -48.44
CA PHE A 22 -8.58 -11.65 -47.57
C PHE A 22 -9.04 -11.92 -46.12
N LYS A 23 -10.18 -12.59 -45.95
CA LYS A 23 -10.70 -13.02 -44.64
C LYS A 23 -9.73 -13.92 -43.87
N LYS A 24 -9.05 -14.84 -44.56
CA LYS A 24 -8.07 -15.74 -43.93
C LYS A 24 -6.82 -14.98 -43.48
N ARG A 25 -6.37 -13.99 -44.26
CA ARG A 25 -5.25 -13.13 -43.86
C ARG A 25 -5.61 -12.26 -42.65
N LEU A 26 -6.83 -11.71 -42.63
CA LEU A 26 -7.34 -10.94 -41.50
C LEU A 26 -7.41 -11.78 -40.22
N LEU A 27 -7.94 -13.00 -40.27
CA LEU A 27 -8.01 -13.89 -39.11
C LEU A 27 -6.64 -14.27 -38.54
N ILE A 28 -5.66 -14.53 -39.42
CA ILE A 28 -4.28 -14.79 -38.99
C ILE A 28 -3.71 -13.55 -38.30
N PHE A 29 -3.92 -12.36 -38.86
CA PHE A 29 -3.47 -11.12 -38.24
C PHE A 29 -4.11 -10.88 -36.86
N LEU A 30 -5.43 -11.04 -36.73
CA LEU A 30 -6.12 -10.92 -35.43
C LEU A 30 -5.62 -11.94 -34.41
N SER A 31 -5.35 -13.17 -34.84
CA SER A 31 -4.81 -14.21 -33.95
C SER A 31 -3.43 -13.84 -33.42
N TRP A 32 -2.55 -13.30 -34.27
CA TRP A 32 -1.25 -12.79 -33.86
C TRP A 32 -1.37 -11.58 -32.93
N LEU A 33 -2.25 -10.63 -33.25
CA LEU A 33 -2.50 -9.46 -32.42
C LEU A 33 -3.00 -9.85 -31.03
N SER A 34 -3.94 -10.79 -30.96
CA SER A 34 -4.45 -11.33 -29.69
C SER A 34 -3.32 -11.95 -28.86
N PHE A 35 -2.45 -12.75 -29.48
CA PHE A 35 -1.34 -13.39 -28.79
C PHE A 35 -0.36 -12.38 -28.18
N VAL A 36 0.02 -11.35 -28.95
CA VAL A 36 0.90 -10.28 -28.48
C VAL A 36 0.26 -9.49 -27.34
N LEU A 37 -1.03 -9.16 -27.45
CA LEU A 37 -1.75 -8.46 -26.39
C LEU A 37 -1.86 -9.29 -25.10
N THR A 38 -2.13 -10.59 -25.21
CA THR A 38 -2.17 -11.48 -24.03
C THR A 38 -0.81 -11.52 -23.33
N ILE A 39 0.28 -11.67 -24.09
CA ILE A 39 1.64 -11.66 -23.52
C ILE A 39 1.96 -10.31 -22.87
N ALA A 40 1.63 -9.20 -23.54
CA ALA A 40 1.86 -7.86 -23.00
C ALA A 40 1.09 -7.64 -21.68
N LEU A 41 -0.15 -8.11 -21.60
CA LEU A 41 -0.97 -8.01 -20.39
C LEU A 41 -0.39 -8.87 -19.26
N LEU A 42 0.04 -10.10 -19.55
CA LEU A 42 0.69 -10.97 -18.56
C LEU A 42 1.97 -10.35 -18.02
N LEU A 43 2.81 -9.79 -18.89
CA LEU A 43 4.05 -9.11 -18.48
C LEU A 43 3.76 -7.85 -17.66
N ASN A 44 2.71 -7.09 -17.99
CA ASN A 44 2.33 -5.91 -17.23
C ASN A 44 1.87 -6.27 -15.81
N VAL A 45 1.02 -7.28 -15.66
CA VAL A 45 0.57 -7.79 -14.35
C VAL A 45 1.76 -8.32 -13.54
N PHE A 46 2.64 -9.10 -14.18
CA PHE A 46 3.84 -9.61 -13.52
C PHE A 46 4.78 -8.48 -13.06
N TYR A 47 5.02 -7.49 -13.92
CA TYR A 47 5.86 -6.34 -13.59
C TYR A 47 5.29 -5.53 -12.43
N SER A 48 3.98 -5.27 -12.44
CA SER A 48 3.27 -4.58 -11.37
C SER A 48 3.32 -5.32 -10.03
N SER A 49 3.40 -6.66 -10.04
CA SER A 49 3.42 -7.46 -8.80
C SER A 49 4.81 -7.63 -8.21
N VAL A 50 5.87 -7.53 -9.03
CA VAL A 50 7.24 -7.83 -8.62
C VAL A 50 8.07 -6.58 -8.41
N PHE A 51 7.78 -5.49 -9.13
CA PHE A 51 8.55 -4.27 -9.07
C PHE A 51 7.76 -3.14 -8.40
N ASP A 52 8.13 -2.83 -7.16
CA ASP A 52 7.58 -1.65 -6.49
C ASP A 52 7.92 -0.40 -7.30
N THR A 53 6.90 0.42 -7.52
CA THR A 53 7.10 1.69 -8.21
C THR A 53 8.00 2.61 -7.38
N PRO A 54 8.74 3.56 -8.00
CA PRO A 54 9.54 4.53 -7.24
C PRO A 54 8.72 5.28 -6.18
N ARG A 55 7.44 5.54 -6.48
CA ARG A 55 6.49 6.16 -5.56
C ARG A 55 6.19 5.27 -4.36
N GLU A 56 5.94 3.99 -4.57
CA GLU A 56 5.70 3.03 -3.50
C GLU A 56 6.91 2.89 -2.57
N LYS A 57 8.12 2.79 -3.13
CA LYS A 57 9.36 2.79 -2.33
C LYS A 57 9.52 4.06 -1.48
N MET A 58 9.14 5.22 -2.02
CA MET A 58 9.14 6.47 -1.28
C MET A 58 8.13 6.44 -0.12
N LEU A 59 6.90 5.99 -0.37
CA LEU A 59 5.85 5.87 0.65
C LEU A 59 6.23 4.87 1.75
N ILE A 60 6.86 3.75 1.40
CA ILE A 60 7.37 2.77 2.39
C ILE A 60 8.44 3.41 3.28
N ARG A 61 9.35 4.20 2.71
CA ARG A 61 10.38 4.92 3.48
C ARG A 61 9.76 5.95 4.41
N GLU A 62 8.79 6.72 3.93
CA GLU A 62 8.08 7.71 4.71
C GLU A 62 7.33 7.06 5.89
N ASN A 63 6.58 5.98 5.65
CA ASN A 63 5.93 5.21 6.69
C ASN A 63 6.92 4.68 7.75
N ASN A 64 8.05 4.12 7.30
CA ASN A 64 9.08 3.65 8.22
C ASN A 64 9.68 4.79 9.06
N GLN A 65 9.88 5.96 8.45
CA GLN A 65 10.36 7.14 9.16
C GLN A 65 9.33 7.67 10.16
N LEU A 66 8.04 7.66 9.82
CA LEU A 66 6.96 8.05 10.75
C LEU A 66 6.90 7.08 11.92
N ASN A 67 6.95 5.77 11.67
CA ASN A 67 6.96 4.77 12.73
C ASN A 67 8.15 4.93 13.69
N LEU A 68 9.34 5.24 13.17
CA LEU A 68 10.50 5.56 14.01
C LEU A 68 10.29 6.80 14.86
N GLN A 69 9.70 7.86 14.31
CA GLN A 69 9.38 9.08 15.06
C GLN A 69 8.37 8.80 16.18
N TYR A 70 7.33 8.00 15.92
CA TYR A 70 6.39 7.57 16.94
C TYR A 70 7.06 6.76 18.06
N ASN A 71 7.98 5.85 17.72
CA ASN A 71 8.73 5.09 18.71
C ASN A 71 9.59 5.99 19.61
N ILE A 72 10.28 6.97 19.02
CA ILE A 72 11.07 7.95 19.78
C ILE A 72 10.16 8.82 20.67
N LEU A 73 9.00 9.24 20.15
CA LEU A 73 8.03 10.02 20.90
C LEU A 73 7.51 9.23 22.11
N ASN A 74 7.14 7.97 21.93
CA ASN A 74 6.69 7.10 23.03
C ASN A 74 7.78 6.95 24.11
N GLN A 75 9.04 6.76 23.72
CA GLN A 75 10.14 6.70 24.69
C GLN A 75 10.30 8.01 25.48
N LYS A 76 10.11 9.17 24.83
CA LYS A 76 10.14 10.47 25.50
C LYS A 76 8.96 10.62 26.46
N VAL A 77 7.76 10.22 26.06
CA VAL A 77 6.57 10.25 26.93
C VAL A 77 6.78 9.39 28.18
N ASN A 78 7.30 8.16 28.02
CA ASN A 78 7.60 7.29 29.17
C ASN A 78 8.65 7.91 30.10
N SER A 79 9.68 8.56 29.53
CA SER A 79 10.69 9.26 30.33
C SER A 79 10.10 10.44 31.11
N LEU A 80 9.16 11.18 30.50
CA LEU A 80 8.44 12.28 31.15
C LEU A 80 7.55 11.75 32.28
N GLU A 81 6.88 10.63 32.08
CA GLU A 81 6.05 9.97 33.10
C GLU A 81 6.88 9.65 34.36
N THR A 82 8.07 9.06 34.20
CA THR A 82 8.98 8.81 35.33
C THR A 82 9.39 10.08 36.07
N VAL A 83 9.64 11.18 35.34
CA VAL A 83 9.99 12.47 35.95
C VAL A 83 8.79 13.06 36.70
N LEU A 84 7.59 12.96 36.14
CA LEU A 84 6.35 13.42 36.76
C LEU A 84 6.06 12.66 38.06
N GLU A 85 6.28 11.34 38.08
CA GLU A 85 6.15 10.50 39.28
C GLU A 85 7.13 10.93 40.38
N ASP A 86 8.38 11.27 40.04
CA ASP A 86 9.34 11.78 41.03
C ASP A 86 8.93 13.15 41.57
N ILE A 87 8.38 14.03 40.72
CA ILE A 87 7.86 15.34 41.14
C ILE A 87 6.66 15.16 42.07
N GLU A 88 5.73 14.28 41.71
CA GLU A 88 4.57 13.92 42.52
C GLU A 88 5.01 13.46 43.92
N ARG A 89 5.95 12.51 43.98
CA ARG A 89 6.47 11.98 45.24
C ARG A 89 7.11 13.07 46.09
N ARG A 90 7.80 14.05 45.49
CA ARG A 90 8.37 15.19 46.23
C ARG A 90 7.30 16.17 46.70
N ASP A 91 6.27 16.42 45.90
CA ASP A 91 5.12 17.25 46.30
C ASP A 91 4.44 16.68 47.55
N ASP A 92 4.09 15.39 47.50
CA ASP A 92 3.34 14.74 48.56
C ASP A 92 4.18 14.62 49.86
N ASN A 93 5.46 14.27 49.76
CA ASN A 93 6.29 13.98 50.94
C ASN A 93 7.07 15.18 51.51
N ILE A 94 7.30 16.24 50.73
CA ILE A 94 8.08 17.41 51.19
C ILE A 94 7.16 18.61 51.29
N TYR A 95 6.64 19.09 50.17
CA TYR A 95 5.93 20.37 50.14
C TYR A 95 4.62 20.31 50.91
N ARG A 96 3.77 19.31 50.65
CA ARG A 96 2.49 19.16 51.35
C ARG A 96 2.66 18.89 52.84
N THR A 97 3.69 18.15 53.22
CA THR A 97 4.03 17.91 54.62
C THR A 97 4.47 19.21 55.31
N ILE A 98 5.31 20.05 54.68
CA ILE A 98 5.73 21.35 55.23
C ILE A 98 4.52 22.30 55.42
N PHE A 99 3.60 22.32 54.44
CA PHE A 99 2.42 23.19 54.49
C PHE A 99 1.23 22.55 55.21
N ASN A 100 1.40 21.36 55.79
CA ASN A 100 0.36 20.61 56.49
C ASN A 100 -0.94 20.46 55.67
N ALA A 101 -0.78 20.20 54.37
CA ALA A 101 -1.84 19.98 53.41
C ALA A 101 -1.98 18.50 53.06
N ASP A 102 -3.19 18.04 52.75
CA ASP A 102 -3.44 16.65 52.38
C ASP A 102 -2.96 16.34 50.96
N PRO A 103 -2.47 15.11 50.67
CA PRO A 103 -2.16 14.65 49.32
C PRO A 103 -3.38 14.71 48.38
N ILE A 104 -3.13 14.91 47.09
CA ILE A 104 -4.22 14.88 46.10
C ILE A 104 -4.67 13.42 45.89
N PRO A 105 -5.98 13.12 45.94
CA PRO A 105 -6.47 11.79 45.62
C PRO A 105 -6.11 11.37 44.18
N SER A 106 -5.71 10.10 44.00
CA SER A 106 -5.36 9.54 42.67
C SER A 106 -6.49 9.70 41.66
N SER A 107 -7.75 9.56 42.07
CA SER A 107 -8.92 9.74 41.20
C SER A 107 -9.02 11.14 40.58
N VAL A 108 -8.47 12.17 41.25
CA VAL A 108 -8.42 13.53 40.72
C VAL A 108 -7.19 13.74 39.85
N ARG A 109 -6.05 13.14 40.26
CA ARG A 109 -4.77 13.24 39.56
C ARG A 109 -4.81 12.53 38.19
N ASP A 110 -5.50 11.40 38.11
CA ASP A 110 -5.62 10.54 36.92
C ASP A 110 -6.91 10.76 36.12
N ALA A 111 -7.69 11.80 36.44
CA ALA A 111 -9.03 12.01 35.86
C ALA A 111 -9.06 12.23 34.33
N GLY A 112 -7.90 12.43 33.70
CA GLY A 112 -7.75 12.58 32.25
C GLY A 112 -8.61 13.70 31.66
N PHE A 113 -9.18 13.45 30.48
CA PHE A 113 -10.08 14.39 29.80
C PHE A 113 -11.52 13.84 29.91
N GLY A 114 -12.26 14.29 30.92
CA GLY A 114 -13.63 13.80 31.16
C GLY A 114 -14.57 14.04 29.97
N GLY A 115 -15.34 13.00 29.60
CA GLY A 115 -16.57 13.03 28.78
C GLY A 115 -16.52 13.58 27.34
N VAL A 116 -15.45 14.26 26.94
CA VAL A 116 -15.34 14.91 25.62
C VAL A 116 -14.17 14.32 24.86
N ASN A 117 -14.47 13.63 23.75
CA ASN A 117 -13.44 13.11 22.86
C ASN A 117 -12.84 14.24 22.02
N ARG A 118 -11.73 14.82 22.48
CA ARG A 118 -11.02 15.88 21.76
C ARG A 118 -10.42 15.41 20.43
N TYR A 119 -10.40 14.11 20.18
CA TYR A 119 -9.79 13.48 19.02
C TYR A 119 -10.83 12.83 18.09
N GLU A 120 -12.12 13.14 18.25
CA GLU A 120 -13.20 12.63 17.40
C GLU A 120 -12.91 12.85 15.89
N TYR A 121 -12.28 13.97 15.54
CA TYR A 121 -11.87 14.27 14.16
C TYR A 121 -10.79 13.33 13.58
N LEU A 122 -10.16 12.50 14.41
CA LEU A 122 -9.18 11.48 14.02
C LEU A 122 -9.80 10.09 13.89
N GLU A 123 -11.05 9.88 14.33
CA GLU A 123 -11.72 8.60 14.21
C GLU A 123 -12.18 8.36 12.76
N GLY A 124 -11.97 7.14 12.24
CA GLY A 124 -12.40 6.75 10.89
C GLY A 124 -11.31 6.74 9.82
N TYR A 125 -10.08 7.16 10.14
CA TYR A 125 -8.92 6.88 9.30
C TYR A 125 -8.41 5.45 9.59
N ASN A 126 -8.80 4.48 8.77
CA ASN A 126 -8.23 3.13 8.72
C ASN A 126 -7.51 2.90 7.40
#